data_AF-A0A235J1F6-F1
#
_entry.id   AF-A0A235J1F6-F1
#
_cell.length_a   1.000
_cell.length_b   1.000
_cell.length_c   1.000
_cell.angle_alpha   90.00
_cell.angle_beta   90.00
_cell.angle_gamma   90.00
#
_symmetry.space_group_name_H-M   'P 1'
#
loop_
_entity.id
_entity.type
_entity.pdbx_description
1 polymer ?
#
loop_
_entity_poly.entity_id
_entity_poly.type
_entity_poly.pdbx_seq_one_letter_code
_entity_poly.pdbx_strand_id
1 'polypeptide(L)'
;MSDSVQYVTNARGDKVGVLLDLETYQQLTNLSIDSELLIGLSQDELQALAESYLSPKAQIQLQELLIKNSENDLSHDETETLDRLLAQVDQLNILKTRARYTLNIFQNKQQVA
;
A
#
# COMPACT_ATOMS: atom_id res chain seq x y z
N MET A 1 27.56 -21.07 1.02
CA MET A 1 28.65 -21.16 2.01
C MET A 1 28.44 -19.95 2.91
N SER A 2 28.11 -20.17 4.19
CA SER A 2 27.64 -19.14 5.11
C SER A 2 28.72 -18.08 5.34
N ASP A 3 28.54 -16.89 4.78
CA ASP A 3 29.46 -15.80 5.08
C ASP A 3 29.31 -15.44 6.56
N SER A 4 30.42 -15.61 7.27
CA SER A 4 30.54 -15.45 8.71
C SER A 4 30.22 -14.01 9.08
N VAL A 5 29.27 -13.77 9.99
CA VAL A 5 28.94 -12.41 10.47
C VAL A 5 30.22 -11.74 10.98
N GLN A 6 30.63 -10.68 10.28
CA GLN A 6 31.84 -9.95 10.62
C GLN A 6 31.51 -8.89 11.66
N TYR A 7 32.40 -8.70 12.64
CA TYR A 7 32.19 -7.75 13.73
C TYR A 7 33.25 -6.67 13.69
N VAL A 8 32.83 -5.44 13.95
CA VAL A 8 33.74 -4.32 14.19
C VAL A 8 34.06 -4.31 15.68
N THR A 9 35.35 -4.36 16.01
CA THR A 9 35.84 -4.34 17.39
C THR A 9 36.60 -3.06 17.70
N ASN A 10 36.55 -2.62 18.96
CA ASN A 10 37.34 -1.48 19.44
C ASN A 10 38.79 -1.90 19.76
N ALA A 11 39.67 -0.95 20.09
CA ALA A 11 41.07 -1.23 20.43
C ALA A 11 41.27 -2.12 21.69
N ARG A 12 40.21 -2.34 22.48
CA ARG A 12 40.17 -3.23 23.65
C ARG A 12 39.65 -4.64 23.32
N GLY A 13 39.19 -4.87 22.08
CA GLY A 13 38.67 -6.16 21.61
C GLY A 13 37.15 -6.34 21.80
N ASP A 14 36.43 -5.34 22.29
CA ASP A 14 34.97 -5.44 22.45
C ASP A 14 34.29 -5.29 21.09
N LYS A 15 33.28 -6.14 20.82
CA LYS A 15 32.43 -6.04 19.63
C LYS A 15 31.49 -4.83 19.77
N VAL A 16 31.65 -3.85 18.90
CA VAL A 16 30.86 -2.59 18.91
C VAL A 16 29.95 -2.44 17.69
N GLY A 17 30.07 -3.34 16.70
CA GLY A 17 29.20 -3.32 15.53
C GLY A 17 29.31 -4.61 14.71
N VAL A 18 28.45 -4.71 13.69
CA VAL A 18 28.45 -5.79 12.70
C VAL A 18 28.72 -5.20 11.32
N LEU A 19 29.52 -5.89 10.52
CA LEU A 19 29.77 -5.57 9.14
C LEU A 19 28.85 -6.43 8.28
N LEU A 20 28.02 -5.75 7.50
CA LEU A 20 27.05 -6.34 6.60
C LEU A 20 27.50 -6.04 5.17
N ASP A 21 27.30 -6.98 4.27
CA ASP A 21 27.41 -6.67 2.85
C ASP A 21 26.30 -5.69 2.42
N LEU A 22 26.52 -5.04 1.29
CA LEU A 22 25.65 -3.96 0.82
C LEU A 22 24.22 -4.46 0.52
N GLU A 23 24.07 -5.71 0.09
CA GLU A 23 22.77 -6.35 -0.20
C GLU A 23 22.01 -6.61 1.12
N THR A 24 22.68 -7.17 2.12
CA THR A 24 22.12 -7.40 3.47
C THR A 24 21.77 -6.09 4.17
N TYR A 25 22.59 -5.04 4.01
CA TYR A 25 22.27 -3.70 4.52
C TYR A 25 21.03 -3.13 3.83
N GLN A 26 20.91 -3.22 2.51
CA GLN A 26 19.74 -2.74 1.77
C GLN A 26 18.44 -3.46 2.17
N GLN A 27 18.51 -4.77 2.46
CA GLN A 27 17.39 -5.53 3.01
C GLN A 27 16.97 -5.02 4.40
N LEU A 28 17.94 -4.63 5.24
CA LEU A 28 17.69 -4.08 6.57
C LEU A 28 17.29 -2.60 6.56
N THR A 29 17.70 -1.80 5.57
CA THR A 29 17.32 -0.38 5.46
C THR A 29 16.06 -0.12 4.66
N ASN A 30 15.57 -1.09 3.88
CA ASN A 30 14.20 -1.07 3.35
C ASN A 30 13.14 -1.08 4.47
N LEU A 31 13.54 -1.10 5.76
CA LEU A 31 12.72 -0.75 6.93
C LEU A 31 12.41 0.76 7.07
N SER A 32 13.06 1.68 6.32
CA SER A 32 12.57 3.06 6.09
C SER A 32 11.49 3.06 4.99
N ILE A 33 10.49 2.22 5.23
CA ILE A 33 9.42 1.86 4.32
C ILE A 33 8.70 3.13 3.90
N ASP A 34 8.68 3.41 2.60
CA ASP A 34 7.74 4.38 2.05
C ASP A 34 6.35 4.01 2.58
N SER A 35 5.76 4.90 3.39
CA SER A 35 4.50 4.65 4.08
C SER A 35 3.35 4.35 3.13
N GLU A 36 3.50 4.73 1.86
CA GLU A 36 2.54 4.42 0.81
C GLU A 36 2.63 2.96 0.34
N LEU A 37 3.76 2.28 0.56
CA LEU A 37 3.91 0.87 0.21
C LEU A 37 3.04 -0.02 1.10
N LEU A 38 2.30 -0.90 0.45
CA LEU A 38 1.51 -1.93 1.13
C LEU A 38 2.38 -3.16 1.38
N ILE A 39 3.33 -3.00 2.30
CA ILE A 39 4.27 -4.08 2.66
C ILE A 39 3.53 -5.18 3.42
N GLY A 40 3.83 -6.44 3.07
CA GLY A 40 3.22 -7.63 3.67
C GLY A 40 2.12 -8.26 2.84
N LEU A 41 1.78 -7.68 1.67
CA LEU A 41 0.88 -8.28 0.70
C LEU A 41 1.65 -8.97 -0.42
N SER A 42 1.15 -10.13 -0.84
CA SER A 42 1.61 -10.84 -2.04
C SER A 42 1.22 -10.10 -3.31
N GLN A 43 1.87 -10.45 -4.43
CA GLN A 43 1.58 -9.88 -5.74
C GLN A 43 0.10 -10.05 -6.13
N ASP A 44 -0.48 -11.24 -5.91
CA ASP A 44 -1.87 -11.53 -6.23
C ASP A 44 -2.84 -10.72 -5.36
N GLU A 45 -2.53 -10.55 -4.07
CA GLU A 45 -3.32 -9.71 -3.15
C GLU A 45 -3.26 -8.23 -3.55
N LEU A 46 -2.08 -7.74 -3.93
CA LEU A 46 -1.94 -6.37 -4.43
C LEU A 46 -2.69 -6.17 -5.74
N GLN A 47 -2.70 -7.16 -6.63
CA GLN A 47 -3.46 -7.09 -7.88
C GLN A 47 -4.96 -7.08 -7.62
N ALA A 48 -5.45 -7.97 -6.74
CA ALA A 48 -6.85 -7.98 -6.33
C ALA A 48 -7.28 -6.63 -5.70
N LEU A 49 -6.42 -6.01 -4.90
CA LEU A 49 -6.67 -4.68 -4.34
C LEU A 49 -6.66 -3.59 -5.41
N ALA A 50 -5.70 -3.61 -6.34
CA ALA A 50 -5.59 -2.66 -7.45
C ALA A 50 -6.79 -2.68 -8.41
N GLU A 51 -7.48 -3.81 -8.47
CA GLU A 51 -8.66 -4.04 -9.30
C GLU A 51 -9.97 -4.01 -8.49
N SER A 52 -9.92 -3.69 -7.19
CA SER A 52 -11.11 -3.66 -6.34
C SER A 52 -12.12 -2.57 -6.75
N TYR A 53 -13.39 -2.83 -6.45
CA TYR A 53 -14.50 -1.91 -6.67
C TYR A 53 -15.45 -1.95 -5.48
N LEU A 54 -16.28 -0.91 -5.35
CA LEU A 54 -17.42 -0.94 -4.42
C LEU A 54 -18.29 -2.17 -4.69
N SER A 55 -18.94 -2.70 -3.65
CA SER A 55 -19.91 -3.78 -3.83
C SER A 55 -21.01 -3.37 -4.83
N PRO A 56 -21.58 -4.31 -5.60
CA PRO A 56 -22.65 -3.98 -6.56
C PRO A 56 -23.81 -3.22 -5.93
N LYS A 57 -24.19 -3.58 -4.70
CA LYS A 57 -25.23 -2.88 -3.92
C LYS A 57 -24.87 -1.42 -3.65
N ALA A 58 -23.63 -1.16 -3.24
CA ALA A 58 -23.16 0.20 -2.97
C ALA A 58 -23.02 1.04 -4.24
N GLN A 59 -22.67 0.43 -5.39
CA GLN A 59 -22.63 1.12 -6.68
C GLN A 59 -24.03 1.56 -7.14
N ILE A 60 -25.01 0.66 -7.05
CA ILE A 60 -26.41 0.97 -7.38
C ILE A 60 -26.91 2.10 -6.50
N GLN A 61 -26.70 2.00 -5.19
CA GLN A 61 -27.11 3.03 -4.23
C GLN A 61 -26.44 4.38 -4.52
N LEU A 62 -25.13 4.39 -4.80
CA LEU A 62 -24.41 5.61 -5.19
C LEU A 62 -25.00 6.22 -6.46
N GLN A 63 -25.31 5.39 -7.47
CA GLN A 63 -25.86 5.86 -8.72
C GLN A 63 -27.26 6.47 -8.56
N GLU A 64 -28.14 5.85 -7.77
CA GLU A 64 -29.46 6.39 -7.44
C GLU A 64 -29.35 7.73 -6.72
N LEU A 65 -28.45 7.83 -5.72
CA LEU A 65 -28.24 9.07 -4.97
C LEU A 65 -27.64 10.18 -5.84
N LEU A 66 -26.74 9.86 -6.78
CA LEU A 66 -26.19 10.83 -7.73
C LEU A 66 -27.25 11.37 -8.69
N ILE A 67 -28.18 10.52 -9.14
CA ILE A 67 -29.32 10.94 -9.98
C ILE A 67 -30.21 11.91 -9.19
N LYS A 68 -30.61 11.53 -7.97
CA LYS A 68 -31.42 12.40 -7.10
C LYS A 68 -30.71 13.72 -6.75
N ASN A 69 -29.39 13.69 -6.55
CA ASN A 69 -28.60 14.90 -6.33
C ASN A 69 -28.70 15.87 -7.51
N SER A 70 -28.61 15.34 -8.74
CA SER A 70 -28.72 16.16 -9.96
C SER A 70 -30.09 16.83 -10.10
N GLU A 71 -31.13 16.23 -9.52
CA GLU A 71 -32.49 16.75 -9.47
C GLU A 71 -32.74 17.67 -8.25
N ASN A 72 -31.75 17.87 -7.38
CA ASN A 72 -31.85 18.55 -6.08
C ASN A 72 -32.93 17.97 -5.15
N ASP A 73 -33.22 16.67 -5.27
CA ASP A 73 -34.28 15.97 -4.53
C ASP A 73 -33.72 15.06 -3.43
N LEU A 74 -32.53 15.37 -2.91
CA LEU A 74 -31.92 14.62 -1.81
C LEU A 74 -32.50 15.10 -0.47
N SER A 75 -32.96 14.14 0.32
CA SER A 75 -33.18 14.36 1.75
C SER A 75 -31.84 14.53 2.48
N HIS A 76 -31.91 15.00 3.73
CA HIS A 76 -30.73 15.16 4.58
C HIS A 76 -30.00 13.83 4.81
N ASP A 77 -30.74 12.77 5.15
CA ASP A 77 -30.20 11.43 5.38
C ASP A 77 -29.57 10.82 4.11
N GLU A 78 -30.16 11.10 2.94
CA GLU A 78 -29.63 10.65 1.66
C GLU A 78 -28.35 11.40 1.27
N THR A 79 -28.25 12.69 1.61
CA THR A 79 -27.02 13.47 1.45
C THR A 79 -25.89 12.91 2.30
N GLU A 80 -26.14 12.62 3.59
CA GLU A 80 -25.12 12.00 4.45
C GLU A 80 -24.69 10.62 3.91
N THR A 81 -25.63 9.85 3.38
CA THR A 81 -25.35 8.55 2.78
C THR A 81 -24.49 8.69 1.52
N LEU A 82 -24.79 9.67 0.67
CA LEU A 82 -24.02 9.99 -0.53
C LEU A 82 -22.58 10.38 -0.17
N ASP A 83 -22.42 11.28 0.79
CA ASP A 83 -21.09 11.72 1.26
C ASP A 83 -20.27 10.54 1.78
N ARG A 84 -20.89 9.63 2.54
CA ARG A 84 -20.23 8.42 3.02
C ARG A 84 -19.78 7.51 1.88
N LEU A 85 -20.62 7.33 0.85
CA LEU A 85 -20.29 6.50 -0.30
C LEU A 85 -19.17 7.12 -1.14
N LEU A 86 -19.17 8.44 -1.33
CA LEU A 86 -18.09 9.16 -2.01
C LEU A 86 -16.77 9.03 -1.25
N ALA A 87 -16.79 9.21 0.07
CA ALA A 87 -15.61 9.00 0.90
C ALA A 87 -15.06 7.56 0.80
N GLN A 88 -15.94 6.55 0.68
CA GLN A 88 -15.52 5.17 0.44
C GLN A 88 -14.87 4.98 -0.94
N VAL A 89 -15.39 5.62 -1.98
CA VAL A 89 -14.77 5.60 -3.33
C VAL A 89 -13.38 6.22 -3.28
N ASP A 90 -13.22 7.35 -2.61
CA ASP A 90 -11.92 8.03 -2.50
C ASP A 90 -10.89 7.17 -1.76
N GLN A 91 -11.28 6.56 -0.64
CA GLN A 91 -10.42 5.63 0.09
C GLN A 91 -10.02 4.42 -0.76
N LEU A 92 -10.96 3.86 -1.53
CA LEU A 92 -10.67 2.77 -2.46
C LEU A 92 -9.70 3.22 -3.57
N ASN A 93 -9.86 4.42 -4.11
CA ASN A 93 -8.95 4.95 -5.13
C ASN A 93 -7.52 5.15 -4.59
N ILE A 94 -7.38 5.66 -3.37
CA ILE A 94 -6.07 5.77 -2.70
C ILE A 94 -5.46 4.38 -2.55
N LEU A 95 -6.22 3.41 -2.01
CA LEU A 95 -5.75 2.05 -1.80
C LEU A 95 -5.33 1.37 -3.11
N LYS A 96 -6.14 1.50 -4.17
CA LYS A 96 -5.82 0.98 -5.52
C LYS A 96 -4.53 1.58 -6.06
N THR A 97 -4.35 2.89 -5.86
CA THR A 97 -3.15 3.60 -6.31
C THR A 97 -1.93 3.08 -5.58
N ARG A 98 -1.99 2.95 -4.25
CA ARG A 98 -0.92 2.38 -3.43
C ARG A 98 -0.60 0.94 -3.80
N ALA A 99 -1.61 0.12 -4.08
CA ALA A 99 -1.44 -1.25 -4.53
C ALA A 99 -0.71 -1.33 -5.89
N ARG A 100 -1.12 -0.53 -6.88
CA ARG A 100 -0.44 -0.43 -8.18
C ARG A 100 0.98 0.08 -8.07
N TYR A 101 1.20 1.08 -7.23
CA TYR A 101 2.52 1.63 -6.96
C TYR A 101 3.45 0.58 -6.36
N THR A 102 2.96 -0.16 -5.36
CA THR A 102 3.68 -1.27 -4.72
C THR A 102 4.01 -2.38 -5.73
N LEU A 103 3.05 -2.76 -6.59
CA LEU A 103 3.27 -3.73 -7.67
C LEU A 103 4.37 -3.30 -8.64
N ASN A 104 4.34 -2.04 -9.07
CA ASN A 104 5.32 -1.49 -9.99
C ASN A 104 6.75 -1.53 -9.40
N ILE A 105 6.89 -1.21 -8.12
CA ILE A 105 8.17 -1.32 -7.41
C ILE A 105 8.66 -2.78 -7.36
N PHE A 106 7.78 -3.73 -7.04
CA PHE A 106 8.16 -5.15 -7.02
C PHE A 106 8.57 -5.67 -8.40
N GLN A 107 7.85 -5.30 -9.46
CA GLN A 107 8.17 -5.69 -10.84
C GLN A 107 9.50 -5.10 -11.32
N ASN A 108 9.76 -3.82 -11.02
CA ASN A 108 11.05 -3.20 -11.37
C ASN A 108 12.21 -3.83 -10.61
N LYS A 109 12.04 -4.21 -9.33
CA LYS A 109 13.08 -4.92 -8.58
C LYS A 109 13.43 -6.29 -9.19
N GLN A 110 12.47 -6.98 -9.82
CA GLN A 110 12.69 -8.27 -10.49
C GLN A 110 13.42 -8.14 -11.84
N GLN A 111 13.40 -6.97 -12.49
CA GLN A 111 14.10 -6.75 -13.78
C GLN A 111 15.57 -6.35 -13.64
N VAL A 112 15.98 -5.89 -12.45
CA VAL A 112 17.34 -5.40 -12.18
C VAL A 112 18.20 -6.44 -11.43
N ALA A 113 17.61 -7.61 -11.14
CA ALA A 113 18.26 -8.75 -10.49
C ALA A 113 18.69 -9.83 -11.51
#